data_AF-A0A0F9DSG7-F1
#
_entry.id   AF-A0A0F9DSG7-F1
#
_cell.length_a   1.000
_cell.length_b   1.000
_cell.length_c   1.000
_cell.angle_alpha   90.00
_cell.angle_beta   90.00
_cell.angle_gamma   90.00
#
_symmetry.space_group_name_H-M   'P 1'
#
loop_
_entity.id
_entity.type
_entity.pdbx_description
1 polymer ?
#
loop_
_entity_poly.entity_id
_entity_poly.type
_entity_poly.pdbx_seq_one_letter_code
_entity_poly.pdbx_strand_id
1 'polypeptide(L)'
;PKWLSVAAKTVWKQITPQLDKAGILAKLDGNTLVRYCETYAHWRKLMKILGDAEITNTDHVGQLRGVFLTVEALGSSLNRLEADFGLSPSSRSRIQVQPTKAEEDDGKDRFFKAG
;
A
#
# COMPACT_ATOMS: atom_id res chain seq x y z
N PRO A 1 -7.32 -9.44 1.00
CA PRO A 1 -7.99 -10.40 1.92
C PRO A 1 -9.51 -10.16 1.99
N LYS A 2 -10.33 -11.19 2.33
CA LYS A 2 -11.81 -11.09 2.31
C LYS A 2 -12.34 -10.05 3.31
N TRP A 3 -11.67 -9.89 4.45
CA TRP A 3 -12.05 -9.00 5.54
C TRP A 3 -11.64 -7.53 5.35
N LEU A 4 -10.90 -7.17 4.29
CA LEU A 4 -10.60 -5.76 4.02
C LEU A 4 -11.88 -4.98 3.70
N SER A 5 -11.89 -3.71 4.11
CA SER A 5 -12.88 -2.74 3.67
C SER A 5 -12.88 -2.60 2.14
N VAL A 6 -14.02 -2.21 1.57
CA VAL A 6 -14.15 -2.07 0.10
C VAL A 6 -13.14 -1.07 -0.45
N ALA A 7 -12.95 0.06 0.23
CA ALA A 7 -11.98 1.07 -0.16
C ALA A 7 -10.53 0.55 -0.07
N ALA A 8 -10.16 -0.17 1.00
CA ALA A 8 -8.85 -0.78 1.11
C ALA A 8 -8.59 -1.85 0.05
N LYS A 9 -9.62 -2.62 -0.36
CA LYS A 9 -9.49 -3.58 -1.47
C LYS A 9 -9.14 -2.91 -2.79
N THR A 10 -9.64 -1.70 -3.05
CA THR A 10 -9.27 -0.93 -4.25
C THR A 10 -7.78 -0.57 -4.22
N VAL A 11 -7.30 -0.05 -3.09
CA VAL A 11 -5.88 0.27 -2.89
C VAL A 11 -5.01 -0.97 -3.04
N TRP A 12 -5.40 -2.07 -2.39
CA TRP A 12 -4.72 -3.37 -2.47
C TRP A 12 -4.57 -3.84 -3.92
N LYS A 13 -5.65 -3.83 -4.69
CA LYS A 13 -5.65 -4.26 -6.10
C LYS A 13 -4.74 -3.38 -6.97
N GLN A 14 -4.62 -2.10 -6.64
CA GLN A 14 -3.78 -1.16 -7.37
C GLN A 14 -2.29 -1.38 -7.07
N ILE A 15 -1.91 -1.47 -5.80
CA ILE A 15 -0.49 -1.42 -5.40
C ILE A 15 0.18 -2.80 -5.39
N THR A 16 -0.55 -3.86 -5.03
CA THR A 16 0.04 -5.20 -4.81
C THR A 16 0.74 -5.70 -6.08
N PRO A 17 0.12 -5.65 -7.29
CA PRO A 17 0.78 -6.12 -8.50
C PRO A 17 2.02 -5.30 -8.88
N GLN A 18 2.03 -4.01 -8.54
CA GLN A 18 3.16 -3.13 -8.85
C GLN A 18 4.35 -3.44 -7.93
N LEU A 19 4.09 -3.61 -6.63
CA LEU A 19 5.12 -3.96 -5.65
C LEU A 19 5.66 -5.38 -5.89
N ASP A 20 4.79 -6.32 -6.25
CA ASP A 20 5.17 -7.69 -6.60
C ASP A 20 6.06 -7.73 -7.86
N LYS A 21 5.63 -7.07 -8.95
CA LYS A 21 6.43 -6.94 -10.18
C LYS A 21 7.78 -6.27 -9.95
N ALA A 22 7.84 -5.33 -9.01
CA ALA A 22 9.07 -4.65 -8.61
C ALA A 22 9.96 -5.51 -7.69
N GLY A 23 9.54 -6.72 -7.31
CA GLY A 23 10.28 -7.61 -6.40
C GLY A 23 10.35 -7.10 -4.96
N ILE A 24 9.45 -6.18 -4.56
CA ILE A 24 9.44 -5.55 -3.24
C ILE A 24 8.73 -6.42 -2.22
N LEU A 25 7.68 -7.14 -2.61
CA LEU A 25 6.88 -7.95 -1.68
C LEU A 25 7.53 -9.31 -1.40
N ALA A 26 7.74 -9.59 -0.12
CA ALA A 26 7.94 -10.94 0.39
C ALA A 26 6.60 -11.57 0.82
N LYS A 27 6.57 -12.90 0.91
CA LYS A 27 5.39 -13.67 1.34
C LYS A 27 4.86 -13.24 2.73
N LEU A 28 5.74 -12.75 3.60
CA LEU A 28 5.40 -12.34 4.97
C LEU A 28 4.83 -10.92 5.06
N ASP A 29 4.95 -10.10 4.00
CA ASP A 29 4.59 -8.68 4.05
C ASP A 29 3.10 -8.41 3.94
N GLY A 30 2.29 -9.46 3.70
CA GLY A 30 0.86 -9.34 3.47
C GLY A 30 0.14 -8.54 4.56
N ASN A 31 0.43 -8.78 5.84
CA ASN A 31 -0.22 -8.06 6.93
C ASN A 31 0.15 -6.57 6.97
N THR A 32 1.42 -6.24 6.71
CA THR A 32 1.88 -4.85 6.62
C THR A 32 1.22 -4.13 5.45
N LEU A 33 1.11 -4.81 4.30
CA LEU A 33 0.43 -4.26 3.12
C LEU A 33 -1.06 -4.03 3.37
N VAL A 34 -1.72 -4.92 4.11
CA VAL A 34 -3.13 -4.71 4.50
C VAL A 34 -3.27 -3.47 5.38
N ARG A 35 -2.40 -3.31 6.38
CA ARG A 35 -2.41 -2.14 7.26
C ARG A 35 -2.23 -0.85 6.47
N TYR A 36 -1.34 -0.83 5.49
CA TYR A 36 -1.20 0.30 4.57
C TYR A 36 -2.50 0.60 3.83
N CYS A 37 -3.11 -0.41 3.21
CA CYS A 37 -4.34 -0.24 2.44
C CYS A 37 -5.50 0.32 3.28
N GLU A 38 -5.70 -0.20 4.50
CA GLU A 38 -6.75 0.29 5.42
C GLU A 38 -6.46 1.71 5.90
N THR A 39 -5.21 1.99 6.29
CA THR A 39 -4.81 3.33 6.77
C THR A 39 -5.00 4.36 5.65
N TYR A 40 -4.60 4.02 4.42
CA TYR A 40 -4.73 4.91 3.26
C TYR A 40 -6.19 5.18 2.93
N ALA A 41 -7.02 4.13 2.90
CA ALA A 41 -8.45 4.25 2.64
C ALA A 41 -9.14 5.14 3.69
N HIS A 42 -8.79 4.98 4.97
CA HIS A 42 -9.34 5.79 6.04
C HIS A 42 -8.88 7.24 5.94
N TRP A 43 -7.57 7.47 5.75
CA TRP A 43 -7.01 8.81 5.56
C TRP A 43 -7.68 9.54 4.39
N ARG A 44 -7.82 8.87 3.24
CA ARG A 44 -8.51 9.39 2.05
C ARG A 44 -9.95 9.81 2.33
N LYS A 45 -10.68 9.04 3.14
CA LYS A 45 -12.07 9.33 3.53
C LYS A 45 -12.12 10.60 4.39
N LEU A 46 -11.26 10.72 5.39
CA LEU A 46 -11.25 11.88 6.28
C LEU A 46 -10.77 13.16 5.58
N MET A 47 -9.79 13.05 4.68
CA MET A 47 -9.36 14.17 3.82
C MET A 47 -10.52 14.72 2.98
N LYS A 48 -11.40 13.86 2.48
CA LYS A 48 -12.59 14.30 1.75
C LYS A 48 -13.55 15.08 2.66
N ILE A 49 -13.78 14.60 3.89
CA ILE A 49 -14.63 15.30 4.88
C ILE A 49 -14.08 16.70 5.18
N LEU A 50 -12.76 16.84 5.37
CA LEU A 50 -12.14 18.15 5.60
C LEU A 50 -12.29 19.09 4.41
N GLY A 51 -12.03 18.60 3.18
CA GLY A 51 -12.16 19.41 1.98
C GLY A 51 -13.60 19.84 1.68
N ASP A 52 -14.58 18.96 1.92
CA ASP A 52 -16.00 19.30 1.75
C ASP A 52 -16.46 20.32 2.82
N ALA A 53 -15.90 20.27 4.04
CA ALA A 53 -16.27 21.14 5.15
C ALA A 53 -15.76 22.58 5.01
N GLU A 54 -14.61 22.82 4.38
CA GLU A 54 -14.14 24.18 4.09
C GLU A 54 -15.08 24.95 3.14
N ILE A 55 -15.94 24.24 2.40
CA ILE A 55 -16.90 24.81 1.45
C ILE A 55 -18.25 25.13 2.11
N THR A 56 -18.56 24.54 3.27
CA THR A 56 -19.84 24.69 3.98
C THR A 56 -19.65 25.30 5.37
N ASN A 57 -20.21 26.51 5.57
CA ASN A 57 -20.11 27.32 6.78
C ASN A 57 -20.12 26.56 8.13
N THR A 58 -18.94 26.51 8.76
CA THR A 58 -18.50 26.62 10.17
C THR A 58 -19.41 26.29 11.39
N ASP A 59 -20.44 25.45 11.31
CA ASP A 59 -21.18 25.01 12.53
C ASP A 59 -20.57 23.79 13.25
N HIS A 60 -19.46 23.24 12.74
CA HIS A 60 -18.88 21.97 13.23
C HIS A 60 -17.38 22.04 13.59
N VAL A 61 -16.86 23.21 13.93
CA VAL A 61 -15.41 23.45 14.18
C VAL A 61 -14.75 22.42 15.10
N GLY A 62 -15.39 22.06 16.21
CA GLY A 62 -14.84 21.07 17.15
C GLY A 62 -14.70 19.66 16.56
N GLN A 63 -15.67 19.23 15.76
CA GLN A 63 -15.62 17.93 15.07
C GLN A 63 -14.54 17.93 13.97
N LEU A 64 -14.46 19.03 13.21
CA LEU A 64 -13.45 19.20 12.17
C LEU A 64 -12.03 19.18 12.75
N ARG A 65 -11.81 19.79 13.92
CA ARG A 65 -10.54 19.69 14.64
C ARG A 65 -10.18 18.24 15.00
N GLY A 66 -11.14 17.46 15.47
CA GLY A 66 -10.93 16.03 15.77
C GLY A 66 -10.57 15.22 14.52
N VAL A 67 -11.26 15.48 13.40
CA VAL A 67 -10.96 14.85 12.11
C VAL A 67 -9.56 15.23 11.63
N PHE A 68 -9.19 16.52 11.71
CA PHE A 68 -7.85 17.01 11.35
C PHE A 68 -6.74 16.30 12.13
N LEU A 69 -6.86 16.21 13.46
CA LEU A 69 -5.86 15.51 14.28
C LEU A 69 -5.75 14.03 13.91
N THR A 70 -6.88 13.40 13.56
CA THR A 70 -6.89 11.99 13.11
C THR A 70 -6.20 11.84 11.75
N VAL A 71 -6.41 12.79 10.83
CA VAL A 71 -5.74 12.84 9.52
C VAL A 71 -4.23 12.94 9.68
N GLU A 72 -3.74 13.84 10.55
CA GLU A 72 -2.31 14.00 10.84
C GLU A 72 -1.68 12.71 11.41
N ALA A 73 -2.38 12.04 12.34
CA ALA A 73 -1.92 10.78 12.93
C ALA A 73 -1.88 9.64 11.89
N LEU A 74 -2.88 9.55 11.03
CA LEU A 74 -2.92 8.58 9.92
C LEU A 74 -1.83 8.88 8.89
N GLY A 75 -1.59 10.15 8.55
CA GLY A 75 -0.52 10.57 7.65
C GLY A 75 0.87 10.19 8.17
N SER A 76 1.11 10.39 9.47
CA SER A 76 2.34 9.94 10.13
C SER A 76 2.51 8.42 10.07
N SER A 77 1.41 7.66 10.21
CA SER A 77 1.42 6.20 10.10
C SER A 77 1.66 5.74 8.65
N LEU A 78 1.08 6.43 7.68
CA LEU A 78 1.28 6.19 6.25
C LEU A 78 2.74 6.40 5.86
N ASN A 79 3.36 7.52 6.26
CA ASN A 79 4.77 7.79 5.96
C ASN A 79 5.70 6.66 6.40
N ARG A 80 5.40 5.99 7.52
CA ARG A 80 6.16 4.83 8.00
C ARG A 80 5.91 3.60 7.14
N LEU A 81 4.64 3.27 6.90
CA LEU A 81 4.25 2.11 6.07
C LEU A 81 4.73 2.24 4.62
N GLU A 82 4.73 3.46 4.07
CA GLU A 82 5.26 3.75 2.74
C GLU A 82 6.77 3.53 2.65
N ALA A 83 7.49 3.83 3.74
CA ALA A 83 8.92 3.61 3.80
C ALA A 83 9.28 2.12 3.78
N ASP A 84 8.47 1.25 4.41
CA ASP A 84 8.67 -0.21 4.40
C ASP A 84 8.62 -0.78 2.98
N PHE A 85 7.86 -0.15 2.07
CA PHE A 85 7.65 -0.59 0.69
C PHE A 85 8.35 0.26 -0.37
N GLY A 86 9.20 1.23 0.00
CA GLY A 86 9.87 2.10 -0.97
C GLY A 86 8.94 3.05 -1.74
N LEU A 87 7.74 3.32 -1.21
CA LEU A 87 6.74 4.14 -1.89
C LEU A 87 7.08 5.64 -1.84
N SER A 88 7.90 6.07 -0.89
CA SER A 88 8.43 7.43 -0.83
C SER A 88 9.79 7.55 -1.54
N PRO A 89 10.09 8.65 -2.26
CA PRO A 89 11.37 8.81 -2.95
C PRO A 89 12.59 8.60 -2.04
N SER A 90 12.54 9.06 -0.80
CA SER A 90 13.63 8.95 0.19
C SER A 90 13.78 7.56 0.81
N SER A 91 12.80 6.66 0.66
CA SER A 91 12.91 5.27 1.14
C SER A 91 13.43 4.30 0.08
N ARG A 92 13.27 4.64 -1.21
CA ARG A 92 13.71 3.79 -2.33
C ARG A 92 15.17 3.38 -2.27
N SER A 93 16.06 4.28 -1.84
CA SER A 93 17.49 3.98 -1.72
C SER A 93 17.82 2.90 -0.69
N ARG A 94 16.90 2.60 0.26
CA ARG A 94 17.08 1.57 1.28
C ARG A 94 16.49 0.21 0.88
N ILE A 95 15.64 0.16 -0.15
CA ILE A 95 15.03 -1.09 -0.60
C ILE A 95 16.00 -1.83 -1.52
N GLN A 96 16.52 -2.96 -1.05
CA GLN A 96 17.33 -3.86 -1.87
C GLN A 96 16.44 -4.95 -2.45
N VAL A 97 16.16 -4.87 -3.74
CA VAL A 97 15.46 -5.93 -4.48
C VAL A 97 16.50 -6.88 -5.02
N GLN A 98 16.44 -8.15 -4.61
CA GLN A 98 17.19 -9.19 -5.30
C GLN A 98 16.49 -9.51 -6.62
N PRO A 99 17.20 -9.53 -7.76
CA PRO A 99 16.59 -9.94 -9.01
C PRO A 99 16.06 -11.37 -8.83
N THR A 100 14.74 -11.55 -8.96
CA THR A 100 14.15 -12.87 -9.09
C THR A 100 14.83 -13.55 -10.27
N LYS A 101 15.55 -14.64 -10.01
CA LYS A 101 16.05 -15.54 -11.04
C LYS A 101 14.85 -15.87 -11.91
N ALA A 102 14.84 -15.40 -13.16
CA ALA A 102 13.88 -15.91 -14.12
C ALA A 102 14.04 -17.44 -14.07
N GLU A 103 12.95 -18.16 -13.78
CA GLU A 103 12.95 -19.60 -14.02
C GLU A 103 13.26 -19.75 -15.50
N GLU A 104 14.50 -20.14 -15.81
CA GLU A 104 14.84 -20.66 -17.12
C GLU A 104 13.89 -21.85 -17.31
N ASP A 105 12.94 -21.69 -18.23
CA ASP A 105 12.13 -22.77 -18.76
C ASP A 105 13.10 -23.81 -19.33
N ASP A 106 13.44 -24.79 -18.51
CA ASP A 106 14.31 -25.91 -18.85
C ASP A 106 13.55 -26.91 -19.73
N GLY A 107 13.08 -26.40 -20.87
CA GLY A 107 12.50 -27.16 -21.97
C GLY A 107 13.54 -28.00 -22.73
N LYS A 108 14.78 -28.14 -22.23
CA LYS A 108 15.85 -28.90 -22.89
C LYS A 108 16.07 -30.30 -22.31
N ASP A 109 15.53 -30.61 -21.15
CA ASP A 109 15.66 -31.95 -20.54
C ASP A 109 14.66 -33.00 -21.06
N ARG A 110 13.75 -32.63 -21.98
CA ARG A 110 12.73 -33.54 -22.54
C ARG A 110 13.14 -34.29 -23.81
N PHE A 111 14.30 -34.00 -24.40
CA PHE A 111 14.70 -34.61 -25.68
C PHE A 111 15.78 -35.70 -25.59
N PHE A 112 16.39 -35.92 -24.42
CA PHE A 112 17.47 -36.90 -24.28
C PHE A 112 17.30 -37.84 -23.08
N LYS A 113 16.16 -38.53 -22.93
CA LYS A 113 16.08 -39.79 -22.18
C LYS A 113 14.99 -40.72 -22.70
N ALA A 114 15.36 -41.59 -23.63
CA ALA A 114 14.98 -43.00 -23.67
C ALA A 114 15.86 -43.67 -24.73
N GLY A 115 16.65 -44.66 -24.29
CA GLY A 115 17.52 -45.46 -25.15
C GLY A 115 16.77 -46.48 -25.98
#